data_AF-A0A6J5ELD5-F1
#
_entry.id   AF-A0A6J5ELD5-F1
#
_cell.length_a   1.000
_cell.length_b   1.000
_cell.length_c   1.000
_cell.angle_alpha   90.00
_cell.angle_beta   90.00
_cell.angle_gamma   90.00
#
_symmetry.space_group_name_H-M   'P 1'
#
loop_
_entity.id
_entity.type
_entity.pdbx_description
1 polymer ?
#
loop_
_entity_poly.entity_id
_entity_poly.type
_entity_poly.pdbx_seq_one_letter_code
_entity_poly.pdbx_strand_id
1 'polypeptide(L)'
;MLAACAAPTTDVNMQFAAKSDAAQYRRVAVLPFDGDGGLEATRDFESMLASVQYEGKPYFKVVDSTTLQNVLNQQSLRQSALSSQPNAAKVGKLLGVDALYSGTALVMPTALSYSTESRVVCPDKKGGKCHDIKVPCTTRSVGFKLVPRLVEVSRGQVVYSEAKVGSASSYWCADSGAEISEQILLRDAVNDAFGQVREDVAPYEKAISVRYKTDDAAVNPASRDTFKGALEFAKAGRFDRACTIWSQLAPANPASLSVAYDLAVCEEVNGRLANALARYQQIDQRLTKPDDDVNASLARVTNALAQRSALKADAGKGSQRKPANPVSVQ
;
A
#
# COMPACT_ATOMS: atom_id res chain seq x y z
N MET A 1 -11.13 -36.94 15.32
CA MET A 1 -11.05 -35.62 14.65
C MET A 1 -9.59 -35.20 14.66
N LEU A 2 -8.93 -35.16 13.50
CA LEU A 2 -7.60 -34.59 13.36
C LEU A 2 -7.76 -33.06 13.50
N ALA A 3 -7.40 -32.53 14.65
CA ALA A 3 -7.19 -31.09 14.78
C ALA A 3 -5.98 -30.74 13.91
N ALA A 4 -6.23 -30.17 12.74
CA ALA A 4 -5.18 -29.50 11.97
C ALA A 4 -4.68 -28.33 12.83
N CYS A 5 -3.54 -28.49 13.48
CA CYS A 5 -2.84 -27.39 14.11
C CYS A 5 -2.46 -26.41 12.99
N ALA A 6 -3.21 -25.32 12.86
CA ALA A 6 -2.85 -24.22 11.98
C ALA A 6 -1.49 -23.68 12.43
N ALA A 7 -0.56 -23.52 11.48
CA ALA A 7 0.73 -22.91 11.75
C ALA A 7 0.54 -21.52 12.38
N PRO A 8 1.33 -21.15 13.40
CA PRO A 8 1.21 -19.84 14.02
C PRO A 8 1.41 -18.74 12.97
N THR A 9 0.69 -17.65 13.18
CA THR A 9 0.73 -16.48 12.32
C THR A 9 1.08 -15.27 13.18
N THR A 10 2.00 -14.43 12.70
CA THR A 10 2.36 -13.18 13.38
C THR A 10 2.44 -12.03 12.39
N ASP A 11 1.93 -10.87 12.80
CA ASP A 11 2.00 -9.66 11.99
C ASP A 11 3.41 -9.07 12.04
N VAL A 12 3.97 -8.83 10.87
CA VAL A 12 5.31 -8.27 10.69
C VAL A 12 5.22 -7.11 9.73
N ASN A 13 5.82 -5.98 10.10
CA ASN A 13 6.00 -4.87 9.17
C ASN A 13 7.03 -5.27 8.13
N MET A 14 6.58 -5.39 6.89
CA MET A 14 7.43 -5.69 5.75
C MET A 14 7.53 -4.48 4.85
N GLN A 15 8.73 -4.28 4.30
CA GLN A 15 8.97 -3.21 3.35
C GLN A 15 8.72 -3.71 1.92
N PHE A 16 7.81 -3.02 1.23
CA PHE A 16 7.44 -3.26 -0.15
C PHE A 16 8.03 -2.19 -1.05
N ALA A 17 8.43 -2.59 -2.25
CA ALA A 17 8.74 -1.64 -3.31
C ALA A 17 7.45 -0.92 -3.75
N ALA A 18 7.61 0.27 -4.32
CA ALA A 18 6.51 0.98 -4.94
C ALA A 18 5.87 0.14 -6.06
N LYS A 19 4.56 0.29 -6.26
CA LYS A 19 3.81 -0.43 -7.30
C LYS A 19 3.91 0.22 -8.67
N SER A 20 4.70 1.28 -8.87
CA SER A 20 4.93 1.85 -10.18
C SER A 20 6.35 2.37 -10.33
N ASP A 21 6.76 2.55 -11.57
CA ASP A 21 8.06 3.14 -11.91
C ASP A 21 8.14 4.64 -11.60
N ALA A 22 7.05 5.27 -11.13
CA ALA A 22 7.08 6.63 -10.61
C ALA A 22 8.11 6.82 -9.50
N ALA A 23 8.37 5.78 -8.71
CA ALA A 23 9.31 5.82 -7.59
C ALA A 23 10.77 6.05 -8.01
N GLN A 24 11.13 5.83 -9.28
CA GLN A 24 12.49 6.09 -9.74
C GLN A 24 12.82 7.59 -9.83
N TYR A 25 11.80 8.46 -9.93
CA TYR A 25 11.97 9.90 -10.03
C TYR A 25 12.05 10.51 -8.63
N ARG A 26 13.25 10.89 -8.20
CA ARG A 26 13.50 11.28 -6.80
C ARG A 26 13.45 12.77 -6.58
N ARG A 27 13.88 13.60 -7.55
CA ARG A 27 13.76 15.04 -7.45
C ARG A 27 12.48 15.48 -8.14
N VAL A 28 11.50 15.92 -7.36
CA VAL A 28 10.14 16.15 -7.85
C VAL A 28 9.59 17.51 -7.41
N ALA A 29 8.62 18.01 -8.15
CA ALA A 29 7.79 19.15 -7.76
C ALA A 29 6.31 18.75 -7.86
N VAL A 30 5.46 19.38 -7.06
CA VAL A 30 4.01 19.20 -7.11
C VAL A 30 3.39 20.50 -7.61
N LEU A 31 2.69 20.43 -8.73
CA LEU A 31 1.85 21.53 -9.20
C LEU A 31 0.48 21.47 -8.53
N PRO A 32 -0.25 22.60 -8.49
CA PRO A 32 -1.61 22.63 -8.02
C PRO A 32 -2.47 21.57 -8.70
N PHE A 33 -3.17 20.78 -7.89
CA PHE A 33 -4.24 19.92 -8.35
C PHE A 33 -5.48 20.75 -8.67
N ASP A 34 -6.17 20.40 -9.74
CA ASP A 34 -7.45 20.96 -10.11
C ASP A 34 -8.61 20.35 -9.28
N GLY A 35 -9.77 21.00 -9.28
CA GLY A 35 -10.99 20.50 -8.61
C GLY A 35 -11.23 21.11 -7.23
N ASP A 36 -12.40 20.81 -6.65
CA ASP A 36 -12.84 21.35 -5.35
C ASP A 36 -11.98 20.86 -4.17
N GLY A 37 -11.36 19.68 -4.29
CA GLY A 37 -10.36 19.17 -3.36
C GLY A 37 -8.91 19.57 -3.69
N GLY A 38 -8.67 20.31 -4.78
CA GLY A 38 -7.34 20.51 -5.37
C GLY A 38 -6.32 21.18 -4.45
N LEU A 39 -6.71 22.24 -3.75
CA LEU A 39 -5.80 23.02 -2.90
C LEU A 39 -5.26 22.18 -1.73
N GLU A 40 -6.15 21.49 -0.99
CA GLU A 40 -5.76 20.63 0.13
C GLU A 40 -4.98 19.43 -0.38
N ALA A 41 -5.45 18.79 -1.47
CA ALA A 41 -4.76 17.66 -2.07
C ALA A 41 -3.32 18.00 -2.48
N THR A 42 -3.08 19.20 -3.01
CA THR A 42 -1.72 19.65 -3.38
C THR A 42 -0.79 19.63 -2.16
N ARG A 43 -1.24 20.20 -1.04
CA ARG A 43 -0.46 20.27 0.21
C ARG A 43 -0.24 18.90 0.83
N ASP A 44 -1.29 18.09 0.87
CA ASP A 44 -1.24 16.72 1.40
C ASP A 44 -0.31 15.84 0.55
N PHE A 45 -0.27 16.05 -0.78
CA PHE A 45 0.64 15.35 -1.68
C PHE A 45 2.10 15.74 -1.45
N GLU A 46 2.38 17.05 -1.33
CA GLU A 46 3.72 17.54 -0.99
C GLU A 46 4.19 16.96 0.35
N SER A 47 3.34 17.01 1.38
CA SER A 47 3.61 16.47 2.72
C SER A 47 3.86 14.96 2.68
N MET A 48 3.01 14.22 1.96
CA MET A 48 3.15 12.77 1.77
C MET A 48 4.52 12.44 1.16
N LEU A 49 4.91 13.10 0.06
CA LEU A 49 6.20 12.87 -0.59
C LEU A 49 7.38 13.24 0.33
N ALA A 50 7.30 14.37 1.04
CA ALA A 50 8.34 14.82 1.95
C ALA A 50 8.52 13.87 3.15
N SER A 51 7.44 13.23 3.61
CA SER A 51 7.46 12.27 4.72
C SER A 51 8.10 10.91 4.37
N VAL A 52 8.26 10.60 3.07
CA VAL A 52 8.77 9.29 2.65
C VAL A 52 10.23 9.15 3.04
N GLN A 53 10.51 8.16 3.87
CA GLN A 53 11.85 7.75 4.24
C GLN A 53 12.14 6.33 3.75
N TYR A 54 13.39 6.09 3.37
CA TYR A 54 13.91 4.79 3.01
C TYR A 54 15.29 4.64 3.66
N GLU A 55 15.48 3.60 4.47
CA GLU A 55 16.71 3.38 5.24
C GLU A 55 17.13 4.60 6.10
N GLY A 56 16.15 5.25 6.74
CA GLY A 56 16.36 6.42 7.60
C GLY A 56 16.75 7.70 6.86
N LYS A 57 16.66 7.73 5.52
CA LYS A 57 16.95 8.90 4.68
C LYS A 57 15.72 9.33 3.90
N PRO A 58 15.53 10.63 3.62
CA PRO A 58 14.48 11.10 2.72
C PRO A 58 14.58 10.41 1.35
N TYR A 59 13.46 9.89 0.88
CA TYR A 59 13.40 9.19 -0.42
C TYR A 59 13.29 10.17 -1.59
N PHE A 60 12.48 11.23 -1.42
CA PHE A 60 12.30 12.29 -2.40
C PHE A 60 13.03 13.58 -2.00
N LYS A 61 13.48 14.31 -3.01
CA LYS A 61 13.86 15.72 -2.92
C LYS A 61 12.75 16.56 -3.52
N VAL A 62 11.80 16.97 -2.70
CA VAL A 62 10.65 17.79 -3.11
C VAL A 62 11.10 19.26 -3.22
N VAL A 63 10.86 19.90 -4.36
CA VAL A 63 11.07 21.33 -4.53
C VAL A 63 9.94 22.08 -3.84
N ASP A 64 10.27 23.14 -3.10
CA ASP A 64 9.29 23.90 -2.35
C ASP A 64 8.30 24.67 -3.26
N SER A 65 7.11 24.89 -2.71
CA SER A 65 6.03 25.60 -3.39
C SER A 65 6.34 27.08 -3.64
N THR A 66 7.24 27.68 -2.84
CA THR A 66 7.70 29.08 -3.02
C THR A 66 8.62 29.23 -4.24
N THR A 67 9.61 28.36 -4.43
CA THR A 67 10.46 28.32 -5.63
C THR A 67 9.62 28.04 -6.86
N LEU A 68 8.68 27.09 -6.76
CA LEU A 68 7.71 26.84 -7.80
C LEU A 68 6.94 28.12 -8.18
N GLN A 69 6.33 28.79 -7.20
CA GLN A 69 5.54 29.99 -7.46
C GLN A 69 6.38 31.13 -8.07
N ASN A 70 7.62 31.30 -7.64
CA ASN A 70 8.54 32.27 -8.20
C ASN A 70 8.83 32.01 -9.68
N VAL A 71 9.10 30.74 -10.04
CA VAL A 71 9.34 30.34 -11.44
C VAL A 71 8.08 30.51 -12.29
N LEU A 72 6.90 30.17 -11.76
CA LEU A 72 5.63 30.34 -12.46
C LEU A 72 5.31 31.82 -12.73
N ASN A 73 5.54 32.69 -11.74
CA ASN A 73 5.34 34.13 -11.85
C ASN A 73 6.29 34.75 -12.88
N GLN A 74 7.56 34.35 -12.89
CA GLN A 74 8.55 34.86 -13.85
C GLN A 74 8.20 34.51 -15.30
N GLN A 75 7.62 33.34 -15.54
CA GLN A 75 7.23 32.89 -16.89
C GLN A 75 5.86 33.43 -17.33
N SER A 76 5.17 34.24 -16.51
CA SER A 76 3.80 34.71 -16.76
C SER A 76 2.82 33.58 -17.10
N LEU A 77 3.04 32.38 -16.55
CA LEU A 77 2.23 31.20 -16.84
C LEU A 77 0.97 31.22 -15.98
N ARG A 78 -0.20 31.10 -16.62
CA ARG A 78 -1.47 30.91 -15.91
C ARG A 78 -1.58 29.46 -15.43
N GLN A 79 -2.14 29.24 -14.23
CA GLN A 79 -2.28 27.90 -13.62
C GLN A 79 -2.96 26.89 -14.58
N SER A 80 -3.99 27.31 -15.31
CA SER A 80 -4.67 26.46 -16.29
C SER A 80 -3.81 26.04 -17.50
N ALA A 81 -2.71 26.72 -17.78
CA ALA A 81 -1.78 26.34 -18.84
C ALA A 81 -0.83 25.22 -18.42
N LEU A 82 -0.67 24.99 -17.12
CA LEU A 82 0.27 24.01 -16.54
C LEU A 82 -0.26 22.57 -16.55
N SER A 83 -1.58 22.39 -16.72
CA SER A 83 -2.21 21.07 -16.89
C SER A 83 -1.88 20.42 -18.23
N SER A 84 -1.30 21.17 -19.19
CA SER A 84 -0.79 20.63 -20.45
C SER A 84 0.62 20.04 -20.30
N GLN A 85 0.83 18.83 -20.83
CA GLN A 85 2.10 18.09 -20.76
C GLN A 85 3.33 18.91 -21.23
N PRO A 86 3.27 19.67 -22.35
CA PRO A 86 4.43 20.44 -22.83
C PRO A 86 4.87 21.53 -21.85
N ASN A 87 3.92 22.17 -21.15
CA ASN A 87 4.22 23.22 -20.20
C ASN A 87 4.75 22.66 -18.88
N ALA A 88 4.24 21.51 -18.43
CA ALA A 88 4.76 20.80 -17.25
C ALA A 88 6.24 20.44 -17.41
N ALA A 89 6.64 19.92 -18.58
CA ALA A 89 8.04 19.58 -18.85
C ALA A 89 8.94 20.85 -18.88
N LYS A 90 8.47 21.94 -19.50
CA LYS A 90 9.21 23.21 -19.53
C LYS A 90 9.41 23.78 -18.11
N VAL A 91 8.37 23.78 -17.28
CA VAL A 91 8.45 24.21 -15.88
C VAL A 91 9.38 23.32 -15.09
N GLY A 92 9.30 22.00 -15.26
CA GLY A 92 10.20 21.06 -14.60
C GLY A 92 11.67 21.31 -14.92
N LYS A 93 12.01 21.66 -16.18
CA LYS A 93 13.38 22.02 -16.57
C LYS A 93 13.89 23.25 -15.82
N LEU A 94 13.04 24.26 -15.62
CA LEU A 94 13.39 25.47 -14.87
C LEU A 94 13.60 25.19 -13.37
N LEU A 95 12.83 24.26 -12.81
CA LEU A 95 12.96 23.83 -11.41
C LEU A 95 14.12 22.83 -11.19
N GLY A 96 14.67 22.29 -12.28
CA GLY A 96 15.70 21.26 -12.25
C GLY A 96 15.22 19.95 -11.62
N VAL A 97 13.96 19.58 -11.82
CA VAL A 97 13.35 18.33 -11.31
C VAL A 97 13.35 17.24 -12.37
N ASP A 98 13.34 15.98 -11.95
CA ASP A 98 13.30 14.81 -12.83
C ASP A 98 11.88 14.57 -13.36
N ALA A 99 10.89 14.82 -12.49
CA ALA A 99 9.47 14.65 -12.80
C ALA A 99 8.62 15.63 -12.00
N LEU A 100 7.39 15.85 -12.46
CA LEU A 100 6.47 16.81 -11.90
C LEU A 100 5.09 16.17 -11.72
N TYR A 101 4.58 16.23 -10.50
CA TYR A 101 3.23 15.78 -10.15
C TYR A 101 2.22 16.89 -10.43
N SER A 102 1.06 16.53 -10.95
CA SER A 102 -0.14 17.36 -11.04
C SER A 102 -1.36 16.45 -11.00
N GLY A 103 -2.57 16.97 -11.16
CA GLY A 103 -3.74 16.12 -11.28
C GLY A 103 -5.05 16.82 -10.97
N THR A 104 -6.04 16.01 -10.63
CA THR A 104 -7.36 16.49 -10.22
C THR A 104 -7.77 15.81 -8.92
N ALA A 105 -8.34 16.56 -8.00
CA ALA A 105 -8.88 16.07 -6.73
C ALA A 105 -10.34 16.53 -6.61
N LEU A 106 -11.25 15.58 -6.40
CA LEU A 106 -12.69 15.81 -6.37
C LEU A 106 -13.31 15.25 -5.09
N VAL A 107 -14.08 16.07 -4.39
CA VAL A 107 -14.95 15.62 -3.30
C VAL A 107 -16.23 15.08 -3.91
N MET A 108 -16.56 13.82 -3.63
CA MET A 108 -17.79 13.21 -4.13
C MET A 108 -18.98 13.67 -3.29
N PRO A 109 -20.18 13.82 -3.88
CA PRO A 109 -21.37 14.17 -3.13
C PRO A 109 -21.64 13.19 -1.97
N THR A 110 -21.93 13.74 -0.80
CA THR A 110 -22.29 12.96 0.38
C THR A 110 -23.58 12.18 0.13
N ALA A 111 -23.52 10.86 0.33
CA ALA A 111 -24.66 9.96 0.20
C ALA A 111 -25.23 9.63 1.57
N LEU A 112 -26.55 9.72 1.70
CA LEU A 112 -27.29 9.28 2.88
C LEU A 112 -28.17 8.09 2.49
N SER A 113 -28.16 7.04 3.31
CA SER A 113 -29.12 5.95 3.22
C SER A 113 -29.81 5.76 4.56
N TYR A 114 -31.10 5.41 4.50
CA TYR A 114 -31.97 5.28 5.66
C TYR A 114 -32.44 3.84 5.80
N SER A 115 -32.37 3.30 7.00
CA SER A 115 -32.82 1.96 7.35
C SER A 115 -33.59 1.97 8.66
N THR A 116 -34.14 0.82 9.03
CA THR A 116 -34.75 0.63 10.35
C THR A 116 -34.27 -0.67 10.96
N GLU A 117 -34.00 -0.67 12.26
CA GLU A 117 -33.72 -1.89 13.02
C GLU A 117 -34.77 -2.12 14.11
N SER A 118 -35.05 -3.39 14.41
CA SER A 118 -35.97 -3.74 15.50
C SER A 118 -35.23 -3.70 16.85
N ARG A 119 -35.92 -3.20 17.89
CA ARG A 119 -35.50 -3.28 19.29
C ARG A 119 -36.63 -3.85 20.12
N VAL A 120 -36.29 -4.63 21.13
CA VAL A 120 -37.26 -5.11 22.13
C VAL A 120 -37.23 -4.16 23.32
N VAL A 121 -38.37 -3.55 23.64
CA VAL A 121 -38.52 -2.71 24.84
C VAL A 121 -39.40 -3.43 25.84
N CYS A 122 -38.85 -3.67 27.04
CA CYS A 122 -39.55 -4.30 28.14
C CYS A 122 -39.86 -3.24 29.21
N PRO A 123 -41.11 -3.12 29.68
CA PRO A 123 -41.44 -2.20 30.77
C PRO A 123 -40.86 -2.67 32.13
N ASP A 124 -40.41 -1.73 32.97
CA ASP A 124 -39.79 -2.01 34.28
C ASP A 124 -40.73 -2.65 35.32
N LYS A 125 -42.05 -2.64 35.06
CA LYS A 125 -43.04 -3.21 35.98
C LYS A 125 -43.11 -4.74 35.82
N LYS A 126 -43.02 -5.48 36.94
CA LYS A 126 -43.23 -6.94 36.97
C LYS A 126 -44.57 -7.30 36.30
N GLY A 127 -44.49 -8.06 35.19
CA GLY A 127 -45.65 -8.56 34.45
C GLY A 127 -45.99 -7.80 33.16
N GLY A 128 -45.27 -6.73 32.81
CA GLY A 128 -45.48 -6.05 31.53
C GLY A 128 -44.89 -6.82 30.35
N LYS A 129 -45.60 -6.86 29.21
CA LYS A 129 -45.15 -7.54 27.99
C LYS A 129 -44.13 -6.69 27.25
N CYS A 130 -43.04 -7.30 26.81
CA CYS A 130 -42.10 -6.65 25.90
C CYS A 130 -42.73 -6.49 24.52
N HIS A 131 -42.36 -5.43 23.82
CA HIS A 131 -42.83 -5.17 22.45
C HIS A 131 -41.67 -4.72 21.57
N ASP A 132 -41.81 -4.96 20.27
CA ASP A 132 -40.83 -4.54 19.28
C ASP A 132 -41.11 -3.10 18.85
N ILE A 133 -40.09 -2.26 18.89
CA ILE A 133 -40.08 -0.94 18.27
C ILE A 133 -39.17 -0.98 17.04
N LYS A 134 -39.49 -0.17 16.04
CA LYS A 134 -38.59 0.09 14.90
C LYS A 134 -37.84 1.37 15.15
N VAL A 135 -36.52 1.29 15.16
CA VAL A 135 -35.64 2.45 15.32
C VAL A 135 -35.09 2.84 13.96
N PRO A 136 -35.25 4.11 13.53
CA PRO A 136 -34.64 4.60 12.30
C PRO A 136 -33.13 4.73 12.46
N CYS A 137 -32.42 4.33 11.42
CA CYS A 137 -30.97 4.40 11.36
C CYS A 137 -30.54 5.05 10.05
N THR A 138 -29.38 5.70 10.09
CA THR A 138 -28.81 6.45 8.98
C THR A 138 -27.39 5.99 8.74
N THR A 139 -27.05 5.72 7.48
CA THR A 139 -25.67 5.58 7.03
C THR A 139 -25.31 6.80 6.21
N ARG A 140 -24.23 7.48 6.58
CA ARG A 140 -23.61 8.52 5.78
C ARG A 140 -22.36 7.98 5.13
N SER A 141 -22.21 8.19 3.83
CA SER A 141 -21.03 7.83 3.06
C SER A 141 -20.50 9.04 2.32
N VAL A 142 -19.18 9.24 2.39
CA VAL A 142 -18.46 10.28 1.65
C VAL A 142 -17.38 9.63 0.80
N GLY A 143 -17.02 10.28 -0.29
CA GLY A 143 -15.99 9.81 -1.20
C GLY A 143 -15.05 10.92 -1.61
N PHE A 144 -13.82 10.55 -1.93
CA PHE A 144 -12.81 11.44 -2.47
C PHE A 144 -12.11 10.76 -3.64
N LYS A 145 -12.01 11.44 -4.77
CA LYS A 145 -11.36 10.94 -5.98
C LYS A 145 -10.12 11.76 -6.28
N LEU A 146 -8.97 11.11 -6.31
CA LEU A 146 -7.68 11.69 -6.65
C LEU A 146 -7.18 11.08 -7.96
N VAL A 147 -6.83 11.92 -8.93
CA VAL A 147 -6.25 11.50 -10.22
C VAL A 147 -4.88 12.17 -10.37
N PRO A 148 -3.84 11.67 -9.69
CA PRO A 148 -2.49 12.17 -9.84
C PRO A 148 -1.94 11.83 -11.22
N ARG A 149 -1.05 12.67 -11.72
CA ARG A 149 -0.31 12.51 -12.97
C ARG A 149 1.14 12.88 -12.71
N LEU A 150 2.06 12.02 -13.10
CA LEU A 150 3.49 12.29 -13.06
C LEU A 150 4.02 12.48 -14.48
N VAL A 151 4.55 13.67 -14.76
CA VAL A 151 5.20 13.99 -16.04
C VAL A 151 6.71 13.97 -15.85
N GLU A 152 7.39 13.11 -16.60
CA GLU A 152 8.83 13.04 -16.68
C GLU A 152 9.37 14.21 -17.52
N VAL A 153 10.36 14.95 -17.00
CA VAL A 153 10.74 16.28 -17.50
C VAL A 153 11.61 16.24 -18.75
N SER A 154 12.48 15.24 -18.91
CA SER A 154 13.41 15.17 -20.04
C SER A 154 12.68 14.89 -21.37
N ARG A 155 11.71 13.97 -21.38
CA ARG A 155 10.91 13.63 -22.57
C ARG A 155 9.49 14.23 -22.57
N GLY A 156 9.03 14.78 -21.45
CA GLY A 156 7.67 15.31 -21.30
C GLY A 156 6.58 14.22 -21.31
N GLN A 157 6.94 12.99 -20.93
CA GLN A 157 6.03 11.84 -20.97
C GLN A 157 5.30 11.66 -19.64
N VAL A 158 4.02 11.26 -19.69
CA VAL A 158 3.32 10.82 -18.48
C VAL A 158 3.77 9.40 -18.15
N VAL A 159 4.35 9.24 -16.97
CA VAL A 159 4.91 7.98 -16.47
C VAL A 159 4.07 7.34 -15.37
N TYR A 160 3.12 8.08 -14.82
CA TYR A 160 2.11 7.57 -13.89
C TYR A 160 0.84 8.41 -14.00
N SER A 161 -0.31 7.75 -14.04
CA SER A 161 -1.63 8.39 -14.05
C SER A 161 -2.70 7.34 -13.77
N GLU A 162 -3.19 7.29 -12.54
CA GLU A 162 -4.22 6.33 -12.13
C GLU A 162 -5.21 6.98 -11.17
N ALA A 163 -6.51 6.80 -11.38
CA ALA A 163 -7.53 7.34 -10.48
C ALA A 163 -7.62 6.48 -9.20
N LYS A 164 -7.43 7.12 -8.04
CA LYS A 164 -7.66 6.52 -6.73
C LYS A 164 -8.93 7.09 -6.13
N VAL A 165 -9.71 6.21 -5.50
CA VAL A 165 -10.94 6.56 -4.83
C VAL A 165 -10.82 6.07 -3.41
N GLY A 166 -10.96 7.00 -2.47
CA GLY A 166 -11.10 6.68 -1.07
C GLY A 166 -12.52 6.97 -0.60
N SER A 167 -12.97 6.23 0.39
CA SER A 167 -14.33 6.37 0.93
C SER A 167 -14.36 6.11 2.42
N ALA A 168 -15.28 6.78 3.11
CA ALA A 168 -15.55 6.52 4.51
C ALA A 168 -17.05 6.60 4.77
N SER A 169 -17.51 5.87 5.78
CA SER A 169 -18.92 5.90 6.16
C SER A 169 -19.11 5.77 7.66
N SER A 170 -20.15 6.41 8.18
CA SER A 170 -20.64 6.22 9.53
C SER A 170 -22.06 5.70 9.53
N TYR A 171 -22.39 4.96 10.58
CA TYR A 171 -23.72 4.40 10.82
C TYR A 171 -24.17 4.75 12.23
N TRP A 172 -25.40 5.23 12.38
CA TRP A 172 -25.99 5.49 13.69
C TRP A 172 -27.51 5.30 13.63
N CYS A 173 -28.09 4.97 14.78
CA CYS A 173 -29.53 4.87 14.98
C CYS A 173 -30.01 6.01 15.88
N ALA A 174 -31.31 6.31 15.85
CA ALA A 174 -31.86 7.37 16.70
C ALA A 174 -31.74 7.08 18.21
N ASP A 175 -31.58 5.81 18.59
CA ASP A 175 -31.43 5.36 19.98
C ASP A 175 -29.97 5.09 20.40
N SER A 176 -29.03 5.03 19.45
CA SER A 176 -27.68 4.52 19.69
C SER A 176 -26.67 4.97 18.62
N GLY A 177 -25.42 5.15 19.05
CA GLY A 177 -24.36 5.70 18.21
C GLY A 177 -24.36 7.22 18.19
N ALA A 178 -23.34 7.78 17.56
CA ALA A 178 -23.20 9.22 17.37
C ALA A 178 -22.92 9.49 15.90
N GLU A 179 -23.52 10.56 15.39
CA GLU A 179 -23.23 11.03 14.06
C GLU A 179 -21.77 11.50 13.98
N ILE A 180 -20.97 10.80 13.16
CA ILE A 180 -19.62 11.26 12.83
C ILE A 180 -19.75 12.40 11.81
N SER A 181 -19.03 13.50 12.07
CA SER A 181 -19.07 14.68 11.21
C SER A 181 -18.56 14.36 9.80
N GLU A 182 -19.14 15.04 8.82
CA GLU A 182 -18.75 14.89 7.41
C GLU A 182 -17.26 15.20 7.19
N GLN A 183 -16.70 16.14 7.97
CA GLN A 183 -15.29 16.53 7.86
C GLN A 183 -14.34 15.41 8.31
N ILE A 184 -14.70 14.64 9.34
CA ILE A 184 -13.89 13.50 9.79
C ILE A 184 -13.94 12.40 8.74
N LEU A 185 -15.15 12.05 8.27
CA LEU A 185 -15.32 11.05 7.22
C LEU A 185 -14.58 11.44 5.93
N LEU A 186 -14.62 12.73 5.56
CA LEU A 186 -13.91 13.21 4.38
C LEU A 186 -12.40 13.09 4.55
N ARG A 187 -11.87 13.43 5.75
CA ARG A 187 -10.44 13.25 6.05
C ARG A 187 -10.04 11.78 5.95
N ASP A 188 -10.87 10.85 6.41
CA ASP A 188 -10.63 9.41 6.29
C ASP A 188 -10.65 8.95 4.83
N ALA A 189 -11.61 9.41 4.03
CA ALA A 189 -11.68 9.13 2.60
C ALA A 189 -10.46 9.70 1.83
N VAL A 190 -10.00 10.89 2.20
CA VAL A 190 -8.76 11.49 1.66
C VAL A 190 -7.56 10.61 2.02
N ASN A 191 -7.41 10.25 3.30
CA ASN A 191 -6.30 9.41 3.77
C ASN A 191 -6.24 8.06 3.06
N ASP A 192 -7.40 7.42 2.82
CA ASP A 192 -7.49 6.17 2.05
C ASP A 192 -6.99 6.34 0.60
N ALA A 193 -7.47 7.38 -0.11
CA ALA A 193 -7.03 7.64 -1.48
C ALA A 193 -5.53 7.95 -1.57
N PHE A 194 -5.00 8.73 -0.63
CA PHE A 194 -3.57 9.06 -0.55
C PHE A 194 -2.72 7.85 -0.17
N GLY A 195 -3.21 6.98 0.71
CA GLY A 195 -2.56 5.70 1.03
C GLY A 195 -2.36 4.84 -0.21
N GLN A 196 -3.38 4.77 -1.09
CA GLN A 196 -3.27 4.05 -2.36
C GLN A 196 -2.20 4.66 -3.29
N VAL A 197 -2.16 5.99 -3.43
CA VAL A 197 -1.11 6.65 -4.23
C VAL A 197 0.27 6.45 -3.62
N ARG A 198 0.38 6.49 -2.29
CA ARG A 198 1.64 6.31 -1.55
C ARG A 198 2.29 4.96 -1.84
N GLU A 199 1.49 3.91 -1.95
CA GLU A 199 1.95 2.57 -2.32
C GLU A 199 2.41 2.50 -3.79
N ASP A 200 1.83 3.31 -4.68
CA ASP A 200 2.20 3.33 -6.10
C ASP A 200 3.49 4.08 -6.36
N VAL A 201 3.74 5.19 -5.65
CA VAL A 201 4.84 6.10 -5.98
C VAL A 201 6.06 5.95 -5.09
N ALA A 202 5.98 5.22 -3.97
CA ALA A 202 7.10 5.09 -3.05
C ALA A 202 7.13 3.75 -2.29
N PRO A 203 8.32 3.30 -1.83
CA PRO A 203 8.43 2.13 -0.95
C PRO A 203 7.60 2.31 0.31
N TYR A 204 6.86 1.30 0.74
CA TYR A 204 5.92 1.40 1.86
C TYR A 204 6.09 0.22 2.80
N GLU A 205 5.75 0.43 4.07
CA GLU A 205 5.68 -0.65 5.05
C GLU A 205 4.23 -1.10 5.20
N LYS A 206 4.03 -2.41 5.24
CA LYS A 206 2.71 -2.99 5.54
C LYS A 206 2.89 -4.13 6.51
N ALA A 207 2.06 -4.13 7.55
CA ALA A 207 1.90 -5.28 8.42
C ALA A 207 1.32 -6.42 7.59
N ILE A 208 2.07 -7.50 7.44
CA ILE A 208 1.54 -8.73 6.87
C ILE A 208 1.62 -9.86 7.88
N SER A 209 0.62 -10.72 7.83
CA SER A 209 0.53 -11.90 8.67
C SER A 209 1.38 -13.01 8.06
N VAL A 210 2.48 -13.36 8.74
CA VAL A 210 3.47 -14.33 8.28
C VAL A 210 3.28 -15.64 9.03
N ARG A 211 3.29 -16.75 8.29
CA ARG A 211 3.28 -18.11 8.87
C ARG A 211 4.69 -18.68 8.96
N TYR A 212 4.96 -19.43 10.01
CA TYR A 212 6.22 -20.13 10.25
C TYR A 212 5.94 -21.50 10.90
N LYS A 213 6.85 -22.46 10.72
CA LYS A 213 6.68 -23.85 11.16
C LYS A 213 7.26 -24.07 12.54
N THR A 214 6.52 -24.77 13.40
CA THR A 214 6.93 -25.01 14.80
C THR A 214 7.45 -26.42 15.05
N ASP A 215 7.39 -27.32 14.07
CA ASP A 215 7.81 -28.71 14.23
C ASP A 215 9.34 -28.80 14.43
N ASP A 216 9.75 -29.36 15.57
CA ASP A 216 11.16 -29.53 15.95
C ASP A 216 11.63 -31.00 15.84
N ALA A 217 10.81 -31.90 15.30
CA ALA A 217 11.11 -33.33 15.25
C ALA A 217 12.42 -33.63 14.51
N ALA A 218 12.62 -32.99 13.35
CA ALA A 218 13.82 -33.10 12.53
C ALA A 218 14.93 -32.09 12.90
N VAL A 219 14.73 -31.29 13.95
CA VAL A 219 15.78 -30.41 14.51
C VAL A 219 16.67 -31.25 15.42
N ASN A 220 17.98 -31.09 15.25
CA ASN A 220 18.97 -31.81 16.05
C ASN A 220 18.76 -31.50 17.55
N PRO A 221 18.92 -32.48 18.46
CA PRO A 221 18.57 -32.29 19.87
C PRO A 221 19.28 -31.09 20.53
N ALA A 222 20.54 -30.84 20.18
CA ALA A 222 21.33 -29.72 20.72
C ALA A 222 20.81 -28.34 20.28
N SER A 223 20.04 -28.24 19.20
CA SER A 223 19.51 -26.98 18.67
C SER A 223 18.05 -26.71 19.07
N ARG A 224 17.35 -27.67 19.68
CA ARG A 224 15.89 -27.56 19.88
C ARG A 224 15.48 -26.38 20.76
N ASP A 225 16.22 -26.14 21.84
CA ASP A 225 15.93 -25.01 22.73
C ASP A 225 16.19 -23.66 22.04
N THR A 226 17.26 -23.58 21.24
CA THR A 226 17.56 -22.40 20.42
C THR A 226 16.48 -22.17 19.35
N PHE A 227 15.99 -23.24 18.72
CA PHE A 227 14.89 -23.17 17.74
C PHE A 227 13.60 -22.68 18.40
N LYS A 228 13.22 -23.20 19.56
CA LYS A 228 12.07 -22.72 20.34
C LYS A 228 12.21 -21.26 20.74
N GLY A 229 13.40 -20.83 21.15
CA GLY A 229 13.69 -19.42 21.41
C GLY A 229 13.46 -18.53 20.19
N ALA A 230 13.81 -18.99 18.98
CA ALA A 230 13.52 -18.26 17.75
C ALA A 230 12.02 -18.15 17.48
N LEU A 231 11.24 -19.20 17.75
CA LEU A 231 9.77 -19.18 17.63
C LEU A 231 9.12 -18.16 18.57
N GLU A 232 9.63 -17.99 19.79
CA GLU A 232 9.15 -16.97 20.73
C GLU A 232 9.48 -15.55 20.24
N PHE A 233 10.65 -15.32 19.66
CA PHE A 233 10.95 -14.04 19.00
C PHE A 233 10.01 -13.78 17.82
N ALA A 234 9.78 -14.78 16.96
CA ALA A 234 8.86 -14.67 15.83
C ALA A 234 7.44 -14.32 16.29
N LYS A 235 6.95 -15.00 17.34
CA LYS A 235 5.63 -14.75 17.95
C LYS A 235 5.48 -13.34 18.52
N ALA A 236 6.58 -12.75 19.01
CA ALA A 236 6.63 -11.37 19.48
C ALA A 236 6.84 -10.34 18.34
N GLY A 237 6.81 -10.75 17.07
CA GLY A 237 7.05 -9.89 15.91
C GLY A 237 8.53 -9.53 15.69
N ARG A 238 9.45 -10.12 16.46
CA ARG A 238 10.90 -9.85 16.45
C ARG A 238 11.62 -10.72 15.42
N PHE A 239 11.22 -10.59 14.16
CA PHE A 239 11.82 -11.34 13.05
C PHE A 239 13.28 -10.98 12.81
N ASP A 240 13.74 -9.79 13.23
CA ASP A 240 15.16 -9.42 13.26
C ASP A 240 16.01 -10.46 14.03
N ARG A 241 15.52 -10.88 15.19
CA ARG A 241 16.17 -11.89 16.04
C ARG A 241 15.87 -13.30 15.56
N ALA A 242 14.62 -13.62 15.25
CA ALA A 242 14.23 -14.96 14.80
C ALA A 242 15.01 -15.38 13.55
N CYS A 243 15.11 -14.51 12.54
CA CYS A 243 15.84 -14.77 11.30
C CYS A 243 17.33 -14.98 11.51
N THR A 244 17.94 -14.20 12.42
CA THR A 244 19.35 -14.39 12.78
C THR A 244 19.59 -15.78 13.37
N ILE A 245 18.71 -16.23 14.27
CA ILE A 245 18.82 -17.53 14.92
C ILE A 245 18.59 -18.67 13.91
N TRP A 246 17.51 -18.63 13.12
CA TRP A 246 17.23 -19.67 12.13
C TRP A 246 18.34 -19.79 11.08
N SER A 247 18.94 -18.67 10.65
CA SER A 247 20.10 -18.67 9.75
C SER A 247 21.32 -19.37 10.35
N GLN A 248 21.55 -19.24 11.67
CA GLN A 248 22.64 -19.92 12.36
C GLN A 248 22.36 -21.41 12.57
N LEU A 249 21.09 -21.79 12.74
CA LEU A 249 20.68 -23.18 12.92
C LEU A 249 20.70 -23.98 11.61
N ALA A 250 20.44 -23.34 10.47
CA ALA A 250 20.26 -24.02 9.19
C ALA A 250 21.42 -24.96 8.78
N PRO A 251 22.71 -24.57 8.90
CA PRO A 251 23.82 -25.45 8.52
C PRO A 251 23.90 -26.75 9.33
N ALA A 252 23.54 -26.69 10.62
CA ALA A 252 23.57 -27.84 11.52
C ALA A 252 22.27 -28.68 11.47
N ASN A 253 21.25 -28.22 10.76
CA ASN A 253 19.93 -28.83 10.68
C ASN A 253 19.45 -29.01 9.23
N PRO A 254 20.26 -29.57 8.30
CA PRO A 254 19.91 -29.63 6.89
C PRO A 254 18.66 -30.49 6.62
N ALA A 255 18.37 -31.46 7.49
CA ALA A 255 17.20 -32.34 7.38
C ALA A 255 15.88 -31.67 7.82
N SER A 256 15.94 -30.59 8.62
CA SER A 256 14.75 -29.94 9.15
C SER A 256 14.08 -29.06 8.08
N LEU A 257 12.91 -29.49 7.62
CA LEU A 257 12.08 -28.68 6.71
C LEU A 257 11.50 -27.44 7.41
N SER A 258 11.26 -27.49 8.73
CA SER A 258 10.83 -26.32 9.49
C SER A 258 11.88 -25.22 9.50
N VAL A 259 13.14 -25.54 9.83
CA VAL A 259 14.23 -24.56 9.82
C VAL A 259 14.47 -24.01 8.41
N ALA A 260 14.38 -24.86 7.38
CA ALA A 260 14.50 -24.42 5.99
C ALA A 260 13.36 -23.47 5.60
N TYR A 261 12.12 -23.81 5.95
CA TYR A 261 10.93 -23.00 5.69
C TYR A 261 10.98 -21.65 6.39
N ASP A 262 11.30 -21.63 7.68
CA ASP A 262 11.37 -20.39 8.45
C ASP A 262 12.49 -19.46 7.94
N LEU A 263 13.59 -20.02 7.43
CA LEU A 263 14.61 -19.24 6.74
C LEU A 263 14.13 -18.69 5.38
N ALA A 264 13.28 -19.42 4.66
CA ALA A 264 12.64 -18.92 3.42
C ALA A 264 11.67 -17.77 3.72
N VAL A 265 10.89 -17.90 4.79
CA VAL A 265 10.05 -16.84 5.35
C VAL A 265 10.88 -15.60 5.66
N CYS A 266 12.08 -15.76 6.21
CA CYS A 266 12.97 -14.63 6.46
C CYS A 266 13.44 -13.91 5.19
N GLU A 267 13.70 -14.61 4.09
CA GLU A 267 13.98 -13.92 2.81
C GLU A 267 12.76 -13.12 2.35
N GLU A 268 11.56 -13.69 2.50
CA GLU A 268 10.31 -13.03 2.15
C GLU A 268 10.09 -11.78 2.99
N VAL A 269 10.20 -11.89 4.32
CA VAL A 269 10.09 -10.78 5.28
C VAL A 269 11.05 -9.64 4.97
N ASN A 270 12.26 -9.96 4.52
CA ASN A 270 13.27 -8.97 4.13
C ASN A 270 13.11 -8.46 2.69
N GLY A 271 11.99 -8.74 2.01
CA GLY A 271 11.71 -8.29 0.65
C GLY A 271 12.57 -8.93 -0.44
N ARG A 272 13.34 -9.96 -0.11
CA ARG A 272 14.24 -10.70 -1.02
C ARG A 272 13.45 -11.79 -1.75
N LEU A 273 12.39 -11.39 -2.44
CA LEU A 273 11.38 -12.28 -3.02
C LEU A 273 11.98 -13.34 -3.96
N ALA A 274 13.02 -13.00 -4.73
CA ALA A 274 13.68 -13.97 -5.61
C ALA A 274 14.40 -15.08 -4.81
N ASN A 275 15.08 -14.72 -3.72
CA ASN A 275 15.73 -15.67 -2.82
C ASN A 275 14.67 -16.51 -2.08
N ALA A 276 13.59 -15.88 -1.62
CA ALA A 276 12.48 -16.55 -0.97
C ALA A 276 11.87 -17.62 -1.91
N LEU A 277 11.57 -17.26 -3.15
CA LEU A 277 11.05 -18.18 -4.16
C LEU A 277 11.99 -19.37 -4.36
N ALA A 278 13.28 -19.12 -4.55
CA ALA A 278 14.27 -20.19 -4.74
C ALA A 278 14.31 -21.15 -3.55
N ARG A 279 14.27 -20.63 -2.31
CA ARG A 279 14.24 -21.47 -1.10
C ARG A 279 12.95 -22.27 -0.98
N TYR A 280 11.79 -21.66 -1.23
CA TYR A 280 10.50 -22.37 -1.21
C TYR A 280 10.47 -23.49 -2.25
N GLN A 281 11.01 -23.26 -3.45
CA GLN A 281 11.12 -24.31 -4.49
C GLN A 281 12.05 -25.45 -4.07
N GLN A 282 13.18 -25.13 -3.41
CA GLN A 282 14.07 -26.17 -2.86
C GLN A 282 13.41 -27.01 -1.77
N ILE A 283 12.55 -26.39 -0.94
CA ILE A 283 11.78 -27.10 0.08
C ILE A 283 10.73 -28.00 -0.58
N ASP A 284 10.00 -27.47 -1.56
CA ASP A 284 8.96 -28.20 -2.30
C ASP A 284 9.51 -29.47 -2.96
N GLN A 285 10.70 -29.41 -3.57
CA GLN A 285 11.39 -30.57 -4.15
C GLN A 285 11.73 -31.67 -3.14
N ARG A 286 11.78 -31.35 -1.85
CA ARG A 286 12.10 -32.29 -0.76
C ARG A 286 10.86 -32.82 -0.06
N LEU A 287 9.67 -32.27 -0.34
CA LEU A 287 8.43 -32.75 0.23
C LEU A 287 8.00 -34.08 -0.41
N THR A 288 7.46 -34.98 0.40
CA THR A 288 6.90 -36.26 -0.06
C THR A 288 5.38 -36.20 -0.26
N LYS A 289 4.76 -35.10 0.16
CA LYS A 289 3.33 -34.79 0.02
C LYS A 289 3.14 -33.27 0.01
N PRO A 290 2.04 -32.75 -0.54
CA PRO A 290 1.75 -31.32 -0.50
C PRO A 290 1.75 -30.75 0.92
N ASP A 291 2.25 -29.53 1.06
CA ASP A 291 2.24 -28.74 2.29
C ASP A 291 1.57 -27.38 2.02
N ASP A 292 0.51 -27.08 2.76
CA ASP A 292 -0.33 -25.91 2.51
C ASP A 292 0.43 -24.58 2.69
N ASP A 293 1.37 -24.52 3.64
CA ASP A 293 2.15 -23.30 3.88
C ASP A 293 3.15 -23.06 2.76
N VAL A 294 3.81 -24.12 2.27
CA VAL A 294 4.72 -24.02 1.12
C VAL A 294 3.95 -23.62 -0.13
N ASN A 295 2.79 -24.24 -0.40
CA ASN A 295 1.94 -23.90 -1.53
C ASN A 295 1.48 -22.44 -1.50
N ALA A 296 0.99 -21.98 -0.34
CA ALA A 296 0.53 -20.62 -0.15
C ALA A 296 1.68 -19.60 -0.35
N SER A 297 2.87 -19.92 0.16
CA SER A 297 4.04 -19.06 0.05
C SER A 297 4.60 -19.00 -1.36
N LEU A 298 4.67 -20.13 -2.08
CA LEU A 298 5.03 -20.16 -3.50
C LEU A 298 4.07 -19.31 -4.34
N ALA A 299 2.76 -19.48 -4.17
CA ALA A 299 1.76 -18.71 -4.91
C ALA A 299 1.90 -17.20 -4.62
N ARG A 300 2.02 -16.84 -3.34
CA ARG A 300 2.14 -15.43 -2.90
C ARG A 300 3.39 -14.76 -3.46
N VAL A 301 4.57 -15.38 -3.29
CA VAL A 301 5.84 -14.81 -3.76
C VAL A 301 5.90 -14.76 -5.28
N THR A 302 5.38 -15.78 -5.98
CA THR A 302 5.30 -15.79 -7.44
C THR A 302 4.43 -14.64 -7.95
N ASN A 303 3.26 -14.43 -7.35
CA ASN A 303 2.38 -13.31 -7.71
C ASN A 303 3.03 -11.95 -7.45
N ALA A 304 3.71 -11.79 -6.31
CA ALA A 304 4.43 -10.55 -5.99
C ALA A 304 5.57 -10.25 -6.98
N LEU A 305 6.33 -11.28 -7.39
CA LEU A 305 7.37 -11.16 -8.42
C LEU A 305 6.77 -10.85 -9.79
N ALA A 306 5.68 -11.52 -10.17
CA ALA A 306 4.98 -11.30 -11.43
C ALA A 306 4.45 -9.86 -11.53
N GLN A 307 3.79 -9.36 -10.49
CA GLN A 307 3.37 -7.96 -10.38
C GLN A 307 4.56 -7.01 -10.57
N ARG A 308 5.65 -7.21 -9.84
CA ARG A 308 6.87 -6.40 -9.98
C ARG A 308 7.47 -6.45 -11.39
N SER A 309 7.37 -7.58 -12.09
CA SER A 309 7.88 -7.73 -13.46
C SER A 309 6.96 -7.10 -14.51
N ALA A 310 5.64 -7.19 -14.33
CA ALA A 310 4.66 -6.55 -15.20
C ALA A 310 4.79 -5.03 -15.15
N LEU A 311 4.96 -4.48 -13.95
CA LEU A 311 5.23 -3.06 -13.73
C LEU A 311 6.48 -2.58 -14.50
N LYS A 312 7.56 -3.39 -14.50
CA LYS A 312 8.78 -3.11 -15.29
C LYS A 312 8.58 -3.27 -16.80
N ALA A 313 7.77 -4.24 -17.24
CA ALA A 313 7.55 -4.52 -18.66
C ALA A 313 6.63 -3.48 -19.33
N ASP A 314 5.62 -2.99 -18.61
CA ASP A 314 4.74 -1.93 -19.09
C ASP A 314 5.49 -0.59 -19.19
N ALA A 315 6.45 -0.34 -18.31
CA ALA A 315 7.39 0.77 -18.43
C ALA A 315 8.30 0.68 -19.68
N GLY A 316 8.68 -0.54 -20.08
CA GLY A 316 9.45 -0.78 -21.32
C GLY A 316 8.65 -0.55 -22.60
N LYS A 317 7.35 -0.91 -22.61
CA LYS A 317 6.46 -0.73 -23.78
C LYS A 317 6.02 0.71 -24.00
N GLY A 318 5.93 1.51 -22.94
CA GLY A 318 5.71 2.97 -23.04
C GLY A 318 6.84 3.72 -23.76
N SER A 319 8.05 3.15 -23.79
CA SER A 319 9.24 3.75 -24.42
C SER A 319 9.35 3.50 -25.94
N GLN A 320 8.57 2.56 -26.51
CA GLN A 320 8.75 2.09 -27.90
C GLN A 320 7.64 2.49 -28.89
N ARG A 321 6.64 3.29 -28.50
CA ARG A 321 5.66 3.82 -29.47
C ARG A 321 6.30 4.93 -30.32
N LYS A 322 6.80 4.53 -31.50
CA LYS A 322 7.30 5.40 -32.57
C LYS A 322 6.21 6.44 -32.93
N PRO A 323 6.54 7.74 -33.09
CA PRO A 323 5.54 8.74 -33.41
C PRO A 323 4.88 8.45 -34.77
N ALA A 324 3.55 8.47 -34.79
CA ALA A 324 2.78 8.39 -36.02
C ALA A 324 3.09 9.62 -36.89
N ASN A 325 3.32 9.39 -38.18
CA ASN A 325 3.64 10.43 -39.15
C ASN A 325 2.56 11.53 -39.16
N PRO A 326 2.96 12.82 -39.28
CA PRO A 326 1.98 13.89 -39.45
C PRO A 326 1.32 13.76 -40.82
N VAL A 327 -0.01 13.70 -40.81
CA VAL A 327 -0.84 13.84 -42.01
C VAL A 327 -0.68 15.27 -42.52
N SER A 328 -0.09 15.40 -43.71
CA SER A 328 -0.02 16.63 -44.48
C SER A 328 -1.43 17.01 -44.92
N VAL A 329 -1.92 18.17 -44.48
CA VAL A 329 -3.13 18.78 -45.05
C VAL A 329 -2.67 19.91 -45.96
N GLN A 330 -2.97 19.73 -47.26
CA GLN A 330 -3.02 20.79 -48.26
C GLN A 330 -4.35 21.54 -48.14
#